data_AF-A0A536BLT0-F1
#
_entry.id   AF-A0A536BLT0-F1
#
_cell.length_a   1.000
_cell.length_b   1.000
_cell.length_c   1.000
_cell.angle_alpha   90.00
_cell.angle_beta   90.00
_cell.angle_gamma   90.00
#
_symmetry.space_group_name_H-M   'P 1'
#
loop_
_entity.id
_entity.type
_entity.pdbx_description
1 polymer ?
#
loop_
_entity_poly.entity_id
_entity_poly.type
_entity_poly.pdbx_seq_one_letter_code
_entity_poly.pdbx_strand_id
1 'polypeptide(L)' 'MVGKVGDRIVIESEKVGQSARGGEILEVIEGQLGVRYSVRWDDGHESTFRPAAGSATIIAGKRKQPAGRR' A
#
# COMPACT_ATOMS: atom_id res chain seq x y z
N MET A 1 -7.74 -8.61 3.00
CA MET A 1 -6.73 -8.24 4.02
C MET A 1 -6.54 -6.73 3.93
N VAL A 2 -6.62 -6.00 5.05
CA VAL A 2 -6.44 -4.53 5.10
C VAL A 2 -4.97 -4.23 5.38
N GLY A 3 -4.38 -3.28 4.66
CA GLY A 3 -2.99 -2.88 4.87
C GLY A 3 -2.79 -2.08 6.15
N LYS A 4 -1.55 -2.03 6.62
CA LYS A 4 -1.16 -1.35 7.86
C LYS A 4 -0.12 -0.28 7.56
N VAL A 5 0.06 0.65 8.50
CA VAL A 5 1.19 1.60 8.44
C VAL A 5 2.51 0.81 8.40
N GLY A 6 3.39 1.18 7.47
CA GLY A 6 4.65 0.49 7.18
C GLY A 6 4.55 -0.68 6.20
N ASP A 7 3.35 -1.05 5.76
CA ASP A 7 3.19 -1.94 4.62
C ASP A 7 3.46 -1.19 3.31
N ARG A 8 3.87 -1.94 2.28
CA ARG A 8 4.13 -1.38 0.96
C ARG A 8 2.95 -1.68 0.06
N ILE A 9 2.37 -0.66 -0.54
CA ILE A 9 1.31 -0.80 -1.53
C ILE A 9 1.91 -0.73 -2.93
N VAL A 10 1.50 -1.65 -3.78
CA VAL A 10 1.83 -1.69 -5.20
C VAL A 10 0.53 -1.62 -5.96
N ILE A 11 0.35 -0.56 -6.75
CA ILE A 11 -0.79 -0.42 -7.64
C ILE A 11 -0.39 -0.98 -9.00
N GLU A 12 -1.13 -1.97 -9.45
CA GLU A 12 -1.08 -2.44 -10.83
C GLU A 12 -1.97 -1.53 -11.66
N SER A 13 -1.38 -0.88 -12.67
CA SER A 13 -2.15 -0.04 -13.59
C SER A 13 -3.09 -0.91 -14.42
N GLU A 14 -4.40 -0.65 -14.38
CA GLU A 14 -5.38 -1.28 -15.27
C GLU A 14 -5.13 -0.99 -16.76
N LYS A 15 -4.32 0.03 -17.07
CA LYS A 15 -3.87 0.32 -18.44
C LYS A 15 -2.55 -0.36 -18.76
N VAL A 16 -2.59 -1.24 -19.76
CA VAL A 16 -1.42 -1.83 -20.43
C VAL A 16 -0.45 -0.71 -20.84
N GLY A 17 0.73 -0.66 -20.21
CA GLY A 17 1.81 0.30 -20.55
C GLY A 17 2.15 1.36 -19.50
N GLN A 18 1.44 1.45 -18.37
CA GLN A 18 1.87 2.30 -17.24
C GLN A 18 2.58 1.46 -16.16
N SER A 19 3.80 1.85 -15.81
CA SER A 19 4.61 1.20 -14.78
C SER A 19 3.83 1.05 -13.48
N ALA A 20 3.89 -0.13 -12.86
CA ALA A 20 3.35 -0.35 -11.52
C ALA A 20 3.93 0.70 -10.56
N ARG A 21 3.06 1.33 -9.75
CA ARG A 21 3.48 2.37 -8.83
C ARG A 21 3.55 1.81 -7.41
N GLY A 22 4.75 1.84 -6.84
CA GLY A 22 5.02 1.42 -5.46
C GLY A 22 5.06 2.60 -4.50
N GLY A 23 4.54 2.39 -3.28
CA GLY A 23 4.62 3.37 -2.20
C GLY A 23 4.46 2.75 -0.82
N GLU A 24 4.90 3.44 0.22
CA GLU A 24 4.76 3.02 1.61
C GLU A 24 3.50 3.63 2.23
N ILE A 25 2.72 2.81 2.94
CA ILE A 25 1.56 3.27 3.70
C ILE A 25 2.05 4.01 4.94
N LEU A 26 1.81 5.31 4.97
CA LEU A 26 2.11 6.17 6.12
C LEU A 26 0.98 6.20 7.14
N GLU A 27 -0.27 6.11 6.68
CA GLU A 27 -1.44 6.17 7.55
C GLU A 27 -2.59 5.33 7.00
N VAL A 28 -3.35 4.70 7.89
CA VAL A 28 -4.59 4.00 7.56
C VAL A 28 -5.77 4.80 8.11
N ILE A 29 -6.61 5.29 7.21
CA ILE A 29 -7.76 6.14 7.52
C ILE A 29 -9.02 5.31 7.27
N GLU A 30 -9.64 4.84 8.34
CA GLU A 30 -10.90 4.10 8.27
C GLU A 30 -12.08 5.07 8.29
N GLY A 31 -12.85 5.13 7.20
CA GLY A 31 -14.02 5.99 7.09
C GLY A 31 -15.31 5.22 6.82
N GLN A 32 -16.46 5.90 6.94
CA GLN A 32 -17.78 5.32 6.64
C GLN A 32 -17.92 4.78 5.21
N LEU A 33 -17.16 5.34 4.26
CA LEU A 33 -17.13 4.93 2.85
C LEU A 33 -16.01 3.91 2.53
N GLY A 34 -15.41 3.31 3.55
CA GLY A 34 -14.32 2.34 3.43
C GLY A 34 -12.95 2.89 3.84
N VAL A 35 -11.93 2.06 3.66
CA VAL A 35 -10.54 2.36 4.08
C VAL A 35 -9.82 3.20 3.01
N ARG A 36 -9.15 4.25 3.46
CA ARG A 36 -8.19 5.07 2.71
C ARG A 36 -6.80 4.85 3.30
N TYR A 37 -5.78 4.90 2.47
CA TYR A 37 -4.39 4.83 2.90
C TYR A 37 -3.70 6.13 2.49
N SER A 38 -3.00 6.79 3.40
CA SER A 38 -2.02 7.80 3.02
C SER A 38 -0.75 7.08 2.59
N VAL A 39 -0.32 7.28 1.34
CA VAL A 39 0.79 6.55 0.74
C VAL A 39 1.85 7.54 0.29
N ARG A 40 3.08 7.30 0.69
CA ARG A 40 4.27 7.95 0.13
C ARG A 40 4.81 7.12 -1.01
N TRP A 41 4.63 7.61 -2.23
CA TRP A 41 5.12 6.99 -3.44
C TRP A 41 6.65 7.08 -3.54
N ASP A 42 7.23 6.14 -4.28
CA ASP A 42 8.68 6.11 -4.53
C ASP A 42 9.20 7.33 -5.30
N ASP A 43 8.33 8.06 -6.01
CA ASP A 43 8.65 9.34 -6.65
C ASP A 43 8.67 10.53 -5.68
N GLY A 44 8.46 10.28 -4.38
CA GLY A 44 8.46 11.28 -3.33
C GLY A 44 7.12 12.00 -3.15
N HIS A 45 6.11 11.70 -3.97
CA HIS A 45 4.78 12.27 -3.81
C HIS A 45 4.02 11.54 -2.70
N GLU A 46 3.27 12.27 -1.88
CA GLU A 46 2.28 11.69 -0.97
C GLU A 46 0.88 11.85 -1.54
N SER A 47 0.07 10.78 -1.43
CA SER A 47 -1.33 10.83 -1.83
C SER A 47 -2.19 9.87 -1.04
N THR A 48 -3.45 10.24 -0.81
CA THR A 48 -4.43 9.37 -0.19
C THR A 48 -5.05 8.45 -1.22
N PHE A 49 -4.71 7.16 -1.13
CA PHE A 49 -5.18 6.13 -2.04
C PHE A 49 -6.32 5.31 -1.45
N ARG A 50 -7.34 5.03 -2.26
CA ARG A 50 -8.38 4.06 -1.93
C ARG A 50 -8.15 2.80 -2.76
N PRO A 51 -7.99 1.62 -2.14
CA PRO A 51 -7.92 0.38 -2.91
C PRO A 51 -9.26 0.15 -3.61
N ALA A 52 -9.26 0.19 -4.94
CA ALA A 52 -10.33 -0.39 -5.74
C ALA A 52 -10.14 -1.91 -5.76
N ALA A 53 -11.23 -2.67 -5.77
CA ALA A 53 -11.18 -4.13 -5.78
C ALA A 53 -10.52 -4.62 -7.09
N GLY A 54 -9.25 -5.01 -7.01
CA GLY A 54 -8.50 -5.67 -8.09
C GLY A 54 -7.21 -4.97 -8.54
N SER A 55 -7.05 -3.67 -8.30
CA SER A 55 -5.95 -2.89 -8.92
C SER A 55 -4.80 -2.55 -7.94
N ALA A 56 -4.91 -2.95 -6.67
CA ALA A 56 -3.90 -2.65 -5.67
C ALA A 56 -3.57 -3.86 -4.80
N THR A 57 -2.29 -4.21 -4.78
CA THR A 57 -1.72 -5.28 -3.98
C THR A 57 -0.95 -4.67 -2.80
N ILE A 58 -1.32 -5.06 -1.58
CA ILE A 58 -0.61 -4.65 -0.37
C ILE A 58 0.38 -5.74 -0.02
N ILE A 59 1.66 -5.42 -0.12
CA ILE A 59 2.75 -6.26 0.30
C ILE A 59 3.02 -5.91 1.75
N ALA A 60 2.83 -6.89 2.65
CA ALA A 60 3.27 -6.73 4.03
C ALA A 60 4.75 -6.32 3.97
N GLY A 61 5.05 -5.09 4.42
CA GLY A 61 6.42 -4.65 4.52
C GLY A 61 7.15 -5.69 5.35
N LYS A 62 8.44 -5.95 5.11
CA LYS A 62 9.21 -6.80 6.02
C LYS A 62 9.20 -6.15 7.40
N ARG A 63 8.13 -6.36 8.18
CA ARG A 63 8.20 -6.47 9.61
C ARG A 63 9.35 -7.41 9.77
N LYS A 64 10.50 -6.91 10.23
CA LYS A 64 11.63 -7.73 10.64
C LYS A 64 10.97 -8.95 11.27
N GLN A 65 11.01 -10.09 10.57
CA GLN A 65 10.65 -11.32 11.23
C GLN A 65 11.49 -11.24 12.50
N PRO A 66 10.92 -11.30 13.71
CA PRO A 66 11.75 -11.71 14.81
C PRO A 66 12.27 -13.04 14.30
N ALA A 67 13.54 -13.04 13.89
CA ALA A 67 14.23 -14.22 13.45
C ALA A 67 13.92 -15.22 14.56
N GLY A 68 13.06 -16.18 14.25
CA GLY A 68 12.64 -17.22 15.16
C GLY A 68 13.89 -18.02 15.41
N ARG A 69 14.67 -17.54 16.37
CA ARG A 69 15.84 -18.20 16.90
C ARG A 69 15.30 -19.22 17.86
N ARG A 70 15.03 -20.43 17.37
CA ARG A 70 15.37 -21.70 18.02
C ARG A 70 14.88 -22.89 17.21
#